data_AF-A0A850WU99-F1
#
_entry.id   AF-A0A850WU99-F1
#
_cell.length_a   1.000
_cell.length_b   1.000
_cell.length_c   1.000
_cell.angle_alpha   90.00
_cell.angle_beta   90.00
_cell.angle_gamma   90.00
#
_symmetry.space_group_name_H-M   'P 1'
#
loop_
_entity.id
_entity.type
_entity.pdbx_description
1 polymer ?
#
loop_
_entity_poly.entity_id
_entity_poly.type
_entity_poly.pdbx_seq_one_letter_code
_entity_poly.pdbx_strand_id
1 'polypeptide(L)'
;SEVRECLKLDQDHKQCFSLYKQVKKLNKQIESAEEFIREGRYEDAINKYNAVMKTEPDVPVYSTHAKERICHCLSKNQQATEAIEVCTEVLQLEPTNVNALKDRAEAYLLEDLYEEAIKDYETAQANSENDQQIREGLERAQRMLKQSQKRDYYKILGVKRNARKQEIIKAYRKLASQWHPDNFQSEEEKKKAEKKFIDIAAAKEVLTDAEMRRKFDAGEDPLDAESQQGGGNPFHRNWNTWQGFNPFGSGGGPFTFKFHFS
;
A
#
# COMPACT_ATOMS: atom_id res chain seq x y z
N SER A 1 7.82 3.32 43.56
CA SER A 1 6.43 2.92 43.36
C SER A 1 5.76 2.77 44.71
N GLU A 2 4.47 3.08 44.79
CA GLU A 2 3.66 3.03 46.02
C GLU A 2 3.70 1.64 46.69
N VAL A 3 3.79 0.58 45.89
CA VAL A 3 3.91 -0.80 46.43
C VAL A 3 5.23 -1.06 47.16
N ARG A 4 6.32 -0.36 46.81
CA ARG A 4 7.61 -0.44 47.55
C ARG A 4 7.51 0.33 48.87
N GLU A 5 6.79 1.44 48.89
CA GLU A 5 6.53 2.19 50.13
C GLU A 5 5.61 1.40 51.07
N CYS A 6 4.57 0.73 50.55
CA CYS A 6 3.74 -0.19 51.33
C CYS A 6 4.59 -1.27 52.03
N LEU A 7 5.49 -1.93 51.28
CA LEU A 7 6.36 -2.97 51.83
C LEU A 7 7.47 -2.44 52.75
N LYS A 8 7.81 -1.15 52.70
CA LYS A 8 8.69 -0.52 53.70
C LYS A 8 7.98 -0.31 55.03
N LEU A 9 6.67 -0.02 55.00
CA LEU A 9 5.84 0.17 56.19
C LEU A 9 5.43 -1.16 56.82
N ASP A 10 5.09 -2.16 56.00
CA ASP A 10 4.74 -3.52 56.44
C ASP A 10 5.30 -4.56 55.45
N GLN A 11 6.36 -5.26 55.87
CA GLN A 11 7.07 -6.23 55.05
C GLN A 11 6.26 -7.51 54.78
N ASP A 12 5.29 -7.83 55.65
CA ASP A 12 4.46 -9.04 55.58
C ASP A 12 3.08 -8.79 54.96
N HIS A 13 2.83 -7.57 54.47
CA HIS A 13 1.57 -7.19 53.85
C HIS A 13 1.31 -8.01 52.56
N LYS A 14 0.54 -9.08 52.68
CA LYS A 14 0.31 -10.10 51.63
C LYS A 14 -0.09 -9.51 50.27
N GLN A 15 -1.02 -8.54 50.26
CA GLN A 15 -1.50 -7.94 49.00
C GLN A 15 -0.42 -7.10 48.31
N CYS A 16 0.22 -6.17 49.02
CA CYS A 16 1.36 -5.40 48.51
C CYS A 16 2.51 -6.30 48.05
N PHE A 17 2.78 -7.40 48.73
CA PHE A 17 3.83 -8.32 48.30
C PHE A 17 3.47 -9.06 47.00
N SER A 18 2.21 -9.50 46.86
CA SER A 18 1.70 -10.11 45.62
C SER A 18 1.78 -9.12 44.45
N LEU A 19 1.27 -7.91 44.65
CA LEU A 19 1.31 -6.85 43.64
C LEU A 19 2.75 -6.46 43.27
N TYR A 20 3.65 -6.37 44.25
CA TYR A 20 5.06 -6.11 44.01
C TYR A 20 5.69 -7.19 43.11
N LYS A 21 5.40 -8.47 43.35
CA LYS A 21 5.91 -9.57 42.51
C LYS A 21 5.39 -9.46 41.07
N GLN A 22 4.11 -9.17 40.90
CA GLN A 22 3.48 -9.00 39.59
C GLN A 22 4.11 -7.83 38.83
N VAL A 23 4.16 -6.63 39.44
CA VAL A 23 4.77 -5.44 38.84
C VAL A 23 6.25 -5.67 38.52
N LYS A 24 7.01 -6.31 39.42
CA LYS A 24 8.43 -6.63 39.17
C LYS A 24 8.60 -7.58 37.97
N LYS A 25 7.73 -8.58 37.85
CA LYS A 25 7.76 -9.53 36.73
C LYS A 25 7.40 -8.82 35.42
N LEU A 26 6.33 -8.04 35.42
CA LEU A 26 5.86 -7.29 34.26
C LEU A 26 6.93 -6.30 33.77
N ASN A 27 7.53 -5.53 34.67
CA ASN A 27 8.60 -4.58 34.33
C ASN A 27 9.80 -5.30 33.69
N LYS A 28 10.24 -6.44 34.27
CA LYS A 28 11.34 -7.23 33.69
C LYS A 28 11.01 -7.77 32.30
N GLN A 29 9.76 -8.15 32.05
CA GLN A 29 9.33 -8.63 30.73
C GLN A 29 9.37 -7.51 29.69
N ILE A 30 8.87 -6.31 30.03
CA ILE A 30 8.89 -5.14 29.16
C ILE A 30 10.33 -4.69 28.88
N GLU A 31 11.17 -4.55 29.91
CA GLU A 31 12.58 -4.16 29.74
C GLU A 31 13.34 -5.12 28.81
N SER A 32 13.12 -6.43 28.98
CA SER A 32 13.71 -7.44 28.11
C SER A 32 13.18 -7.39 26.68
N ALA A 33 11.89 -7.07 26.49
CA ALA A 33 11.31 -6.94 25.17
C ALA A 33 11.90 -5.74 24.42
N GLU A 34 12.04 -4.58 25.07
CA GLU A 34 12.64 -3.38 24.50
C GLU A 34 14.15 -3.55 24.23
N GLU A 35 14.85 -4.37 25.02
CA GLU A 35 16.22 -4.79 24.71
C GLU A 35 16.28 -5.61 23.42
N PHE A 36 15.39 -6.61 23.26
CA PHE A 36 15.32 -7.38 22.02
C PHE A 36 14.96 -6.54 20.80
N ILE A 37 14.06 -5.55 20.94
CA ILE A 37 13.76 -4.61 19.84
C ILE A 37 15.01 -3.82 19.44
N ARG A 38 15.79 -3.33 20.41
CA ARG A 38 17.05 -2.61 20.13
C ARG A 38 18.11 -3.50 19.47
N GLU A 39 18.11 -4.79 19.77
CA GLU A 39 18.99 -5.80 19.15
C GLU A 39 18.46 -6.32 17.79
N GLY A 40 17.27 -5.89 17.34
CA GLY A 40 16.63 -6.40 16.13
C GLY A 40 16.07 -7.82 16.25
N ARG A 41 15.95 -8.35 17.47
CA ARG A 41 15.42 -9.69 17.76
C ARG A 41 13.91 -9.65 17.95
N TYR A 42 13.21 -9.35 16.86
CA TYR A 42 11.77 -9.07 16.89
C TYR A 42 10.92 -10.25 17.39
N GLU A 43 11.23 -11.48 17.00
CA GLU A 43 10.52 -12.68 17.48
C GLU A 43 10.65 -12.87 19.00
N ASP A 44 11.83 -12.62 19.55
CA ASP A 44 12.05 -12.69 21.00
C ASP A 44 11.27 -11.59 21.74
N ALA A 45 11.21 -10.38 21.17
CA ALA A 45 10.41 -9.28 21.70
C ALA A 45 8.91 -9.61 21.68
N ILE A 46 8.38 -10.14 20.58
CA ILE A 46 6.99 -10.58 20.44
C ILE A 46 6.64 -11.62 21.52
N ASN A 47 7.52 -12.60 21.73
CA ASN A 47 7.34 -13.60 22.78
C ASN A 47 7.30 -12.98 24.19
N LYS A 48 8.09 -11.93 24.46
CA LYS A 48 8.06 -11.21 25.73
C LYS A 48 6.78 -10.40 25.91
N TYR A 49 6.30 -9.68 24.89
CA TYR A 49 5.04 -8.93 24.98
C TYR A 49 3.82 -9.84 25.10
N ASN A 50 3.83 -11.00 24.44
CA ASN A 50 2.84 -12.04 24.67
C ASN A 50 2.84 -12.52 26.14
N ALA A 51 4.01 -12.59 26.78
CA ALA A 51 4.11 -12.93 28.19
C ALA A 51 3.67 -11.79 29.14
N VAL A 52 3.79 -10.52 28.71
CA VAL A 52 3.24 -9.35 29.43
C VAL A 52 1.72 -9.45 29.50
N MET A 53 1.06 -9.68 28.36
CA MET A 53 -0.41 -9.82 28.29
C MET A 53 -0.94 -11.00 29.13
N LYS A 54 -0.16 -12.07 29.29
CA LYS A 54 -0.49 -13.19 30.18
C LYS A 54 -0.27 -12.87 31.66
N THR A 55 0.66 -11.97 31.97
CA THR A 55 1.00 -11.60 33.34
C THR A 55 0.05 -10.55 33.90
N GLU A 56 -0.49 -9.69 33.02
CA GLU A 56 -1.49 -8.68 33.35
C GLU A 56 -2.61 -8.68 32.29
N PRO A 57 -3.62 -9.55 32.44
CA PRO A 57 -4.75 -9.62 31.52
C PRO A 57 -5.86 -8.61 31.84
N ASP A 58 -5.92 -8.12 33.09
CA ASP A 58 -7.09 -7.41 33.62
C ASP A 58 -7.02 -5.89 33.38
N VAL A 59 -5.82 -5.35 33.16
CA VAL A 59 -5.60 -3.92 32.92
C VAL A 59 -5.33 -3.67 31.43
N PRO A 60 -6.30 -3.12 30.66
CA PRO A 60 -6.20 -3.03 29.20
C PRO A 60 -5.01 -2.23 28.67
N VAL A 61 -4.49 -1.26 29.42
CA VAL A 61 -3.36 -0.44 28.96
C VAL A 61 -2.13 -1.29 28.63
N TYR A 62 -1.89 -2.38 29.37
CA TYR A 62 -0.75 -3.25 29.11
C TYR A 62 -0.97 -4.15 27.88
N SER A 63 -2.20 -4.58 27.63
CA SER A 63 -2.51 -5.38 26.45
C SER A 63 -2.50 -4.54 25.17
N THR A 64 -3.06 -3.33 25.21
CA THR A 64 -2.98 -2.39 24.08
C THR A 64 -1.53 -2.01 23.77
N HIS A 65 -0.75 -1.62 24.79
CA HIS A 65 0.66 -1.29 24.59
C HIS A 65 1.48 -2.49 24.09
N ALA A 66 1.26 -3.69 24.64
CA ALA A 66 1.93 -4.89 24.16
C ALA A 66 1.61 -5.18 22.69
N LYS A 67 0.36 -5.00 22.26
CA LYS A 67 -0.04 -5.15 20.85
C LYS A 67 0.58 -4.08 19.96
N GLU A 68 0.68 -2.82 20.40
CA GLU A 68 1.40 -1.76 19.65
C GLU A 68 2.86 -2.18 19.40
N ARG A 69 3.55 -2.68 20.42
CA ARG A 69 4.94 -3.12 20.29
C ARG A 69 5.09 -4.40 19.47
N ILE A 70 4.10 -5.32 19.50
CA ILE A 70 4.07 -6.50 18.61
C ILE A 70 3.86 -6.08 17.16
N CYS A 71 2.91 -5.18 16.88
CA CYS A 71 2.70 -4.55 15.58
C CYS A 71 4.00 -3.95 15.03
N HIS A 72 4.73 -3.20 15.85
CA HIS A 72 6.05 -2.67 15.51
C HIS A 72 7.06 -3.78 15.13
N CYS A 73 7.17 -4.81 15.95
CA CYS A 73 8.09 -5.93 15.72
C CYS A 73 7.78 -6.66 14.41
N LEU A 74 6.50 -6.96 14.14
CA LEU A 74 6.07 -7.64 12.92
C LEU A 74 6.38 -6.81 11.68
N SER A 75 6.07 -5.50 11.72
CA SER A 75 6.38 -4.56 10.63
C SER A 75 7.88 -4.51 10.33
N LYS A 76 8.73 -4.38 11.37
CA LYS A 76 10.19 -4.38 11.20
C LYS A 76 10.77 -5.72 10.76
N ASN A 77 10.11 -6.82 11.12
CA ASN A 77 10.48 -8.16 10.68
C ASN A 77 9.91 -8.53 9.29
N GLN A 78 9.28 -7.57 8.59
CA GLN A 78 8.69 -7.75 7.26
C GLN A 78 7.56 -8.80 7.21
N GLN A 79 6.91 -9.08 8.34
CA GLN A 79 5.72 -9.93 8.45
C GLN A 79 4.46 -9.07 8.24
N ALA A 80 4.25 -8.65 7.00
CA ALA A 80 3.31 -7.58 6.68
C ALA A 80 1.86 -7.95 6.96
N THR A 81 1.43 -9.17 6.62
CA THR A 81 0.05 -9.62 6.84
C THR A 81 -0.31 -9.60 8.33
N GLU A 82 0.51 -10.21 9.18
CA GLU A 82 0.29 -10.24 10.62
C GLU A 82 0.43 -8.85 11.26
N ALA A 83 1.36 -8.02 10.76
CA ALA A 83 1.49 -6.63 11.20
C ALA A 83 0.18 -5.86 10.96
N ILE A 84 -0.40 -5.96 9.75
CA ILE A 84 -1.66 -5.27 9.40
C ILE A 84 -2.78 -5.67 10.36
N GLU A 85 -2.91 -6.96 10.66
CA GLU A 85 -3.92 -7.47 11.60
C GLU A 85 -3.74 -6.87 12.99
N VAL A 86 -2.56 -7.02 13.60
CA VAL A 86 -2.30 -6.57 14.98
C VAL A 86 -2.36 -5.05 15.10
N CYS A 87 -1.77 -4.31 14.15
CA CYS A 87 -1.85 -2.85 14.15
C CYS A 87 -3.31 -2.36 14.01
N THR A 88 -4.14 -3.08 13.24
CA THR A 88 -5.56 -2.75 13.11
C THR A 88 -6.31 -2.93 14.42
N GLU A 89 -6.03 -3.98 15.19
CA GLU A 89 -6.60 -4.14 16.53
C GLU A 89 -6.22 -3.00 17.47
N VAL A 90 -4.96 -2.54 17.42
CA VAL A 90 -4.50 -1.37 18.21
C VAL A 90 -5.28 -0.12 17.80
N LEU A 91 -5.41 0.14 16.50
CA LEU A 91 -6.07 1.33 15.96
C LEU A 91 -7.60 1.31 16.11
N GLN A 92 -8.21 0.15 16.36
CA GLN A 92 -9.61 0.08 16.79
C GLN A 92 -9.82 0.65 18.20
N LEU A 93 -8.82 0.52 19.07
CA LEU A 93 -8.85 1.03 20.44
C LEU A 93 -8.29 2.46 20.52
N GLU A 94 -7.24 2.74 19.76
CA GLU A 94 -6.51 4.00 19.74
C GLU A 94 -6.33 4.51 18.28
N PRO A 95 -7.38 5.08 17.66
CA PRO A 95 -7.37 5.43 16.24
C PRO A 95 -6.31 6.45 15.82
N THR A 96 -5.76 7.19 16.78
CA THR A 96 -4.76 8.24 16.58
C THR A 96 -3.36 7.82 17.06
N ASN A 97 -3.15 6.53 17.36
CA ASN A 97 -1.83 6.03 17.75
C ASN A 97 -0.85 6.12 16.56
N VAL A 98 0.02 7.12 16.61
CA VAL A 98 0.96 7.48 15.53
C VAL A 98 1.92 6.35 15.21
N ASN A 99 2.38 5.58 16.21
CA ASN A 99 3.30 4.47 16.00
C ASN A 99 2.62 3.33 15.21
N ALA A 100 1.42 2.93 15.65
CA ALA A 100 0.66 1.88 14.99
C ALA A 100 0.26 2.26 13.55
N LEU A 101 -0.09 3.54 13.30
CA LEU A 101 -0.34 4.04 11.95
C LEU A 101 0.91 3.93 11.06
N LYS A 102 2.08 4.36 11.57
CA LYS A 102 3.35 4.28 10.81
C LYS A 102 3.72 2.83 10.51
N ASP A 103 3.67 1.95 11.51
CA ASP A 103 4.07 0.55 11.34
C ASP A 103 3.09 -0.22 10.42
N ARG A 104 1.79 0.10 10.46
CA ARG A 104 0.80 -0.46 9.51
C ARG A 104 0.98 0.10 8.09
N ALA A 105 1.30 1.38 7.94
CA ALA A 105 1.61 1.97 6.65
C ALA A 105 2.83 1.30 5.99
N GLU A 106 3.90 1.02 6.75
CA GLU A 106 5.04 0.25 6.26
C GLU A 106 4.63 -1.16 5.79
N ALA A 107 3.76 -1.83 6.55
CA ALA A 107 3.26 -3.15 6.17
C ALA A 107 2.41 -3.10 4.90
N TYR A 108 1.56 -2.08 4.73
CA TYR A 108 0.84 -1.86 3.49
C TYR A 108 1.75 -1.61 2.28
N LEU A 109 2.87 -0.91 2.47
CA LEU A 109 3.86 -0.72 1.40
C LEU A 109 4.52 -2.04 0.96
N LEU A 110 4.71 -2.99 1.88
CA LEU A 110 5.24 -4.33 1.56
C LEU A 110 4.23 -5.17 0.75
N GLU A 111 2.94 -4.94 0.96
CA GLU A 111 1.84 -5.60 0.26
C GLU A 111 1.35 -4.83 -0.99
N ASP A 112 2.09 -3.80 -1.42
CA ASP A 112 1.74 -2.91 -2.54
C ASP A 112 0.38 -2.19 -2.39
N LEU A 113 -0.15 -2.09 -1.16
CA LEU A 113 -1.39 -1.41 -0.79
C LEU A 113 -1.12 0.08 -0.54
N TYR A 114 -0.69 0.78 -1.59
CA TYR A 114 -0.17 2.15 -1.45
C TYR A 114 -1.21 3.18 -1.03
N GLU A 115 -2.48 3.02 -1.43
CA GLU A 115 -3.56 3.95 -1.07
C GLU A 115 -3.85 3.88 0.44
N GLU A 116 -3.87 2.67 0.99
CA GLU A 116 -4.02 2.41 2.42
C GLU A 116 -2.83 2.96 3.22
N ALA A 117 -1.60 2.77 2.71
CA ALA A 117 -0.40 3.34 3.33
C ALA A 117 -0.45 4.88 3.38
N ILE A 118 -0.86 5.53 2.30
CA ILE A 118 -1.01 7.00 2.24
C ILE A 118 -2.01 7.47 3.28
N LYS A 119 -3.17 6.83 3.37
CA LYS A 119 -4.23 7.17 4.33
C LYS A 119 -3.74 7.09 5.78
N ASP A 120 -2.97 6.05 6.12
CA ASP A 120 -2.40 5.90 7.46
C ASP A 120 -1.35 6.99 7.75
N TYR A 121 -0.47 7.32 6.81
CA TYR A 121 0.49 8.42 6.99
C TYR A 121 -0.19 9.79 7.08
N GLU A 122 -1.25 10.06 6.33
CA GLU A 122 -2.04 11.30 6.44
C GLU A 122 -2.69 11.42 7.83
N THR A 123 -3.28 10.32 8.31
CA THR A 123 -3.85 10.25 9.66
C THR A 123 -2.78 10.47 10.72
N ALA A 124 -1.59 9.88 10.54
CA ALA A 124 -0.47 10.05 11.46
C ALA A 124 0.06 11.50 11.44
N GLN A 125 0.15 12.12 10.27
CA GLN A 125 0.59 13.51 10.10
C GLN A 125 -0.35 14.50 10.80
N ALA A 126 -1.66 14.26 10.75
CA ALA A 126 -2.65 15.09 11.44
C ALA A 126 -2.53 15.02 12.98
N ASN A 127 -1.92 13.98 13.52
CA ASN A 127 -1.75 13.75 14.97
C ASN A 127 -0.31 13.92 15.45
N SER A 128 0.63 14.26 14.57
CA SER A 128 2.05 14.50 14.90
C SER A 128 2.65 15.56 14.00
N GLU A 129 2.70 16.80 14.51
CA GLU A 129 3.30 17.92 13.78
C GLU A 129 4.80 17.69 13.53
N ASN A 130 5.23 17.90 12.28
CA ASN A 130 6.64 17.90 11.87
C ASN A 130 7.44 16.60 12.07
N ASP A 131 6.82 15.43 12.19
CA ASP A 131 7.55 14.15 12.17
C ASP A 131 8.12 13.89 10.75
N GLN A 132 9.45 13.87 10.65
CA GLN A 132 10.18 13.63 9.41
C GLN A 132 9.89 12.24 8.83
N GLN A 133 9.76 11.21 9.68
CA GLN A 133 9.52 9.83 9.24
C GLN A 133 8.15 9.70 8.55
N ILE A 134 7.14 10.41 9.05
CA ILE A 134 5.80 10.41 8.43
C ILE A 134 5.85 11.08 7.06
N ARG A 135 6.56 12.21 6.95
CA ARG A 135 6.69 12.94 5.68
C ARG A 135 7.43 12.11 4.63
N GLU A 136 8.57 11.53 4.99
CA GLU A 136 9.33 10.66 4.10
C GLU A 136 8.55 9.41 3.70
N GLY A 137 7.82 8.82 4.66
CA GLY A 137 6.93 7.68 4.44
C GLY A 137 5.82 8.01 3.43
N LEU A 138 5.13 9.13 3.62
CA LEU A 138 4.07 9.63 2.74
C LEU A 138 4.59 9.90 1.32
N GLU A 139 5.71 10.62 1.19
CA GLU A 139 6.33 10.89 -0.11
C GLU A 139 6.73 9.61 -0.83
N ARG A 140 7.27 8.63 -0.10
CA ARG A 140 7.61 7.31 -0.66
C ARG A 140 6.35 6.56 -1.11
N ALA A 141 5.30 6.54 -0.30
CA ALA A 141 4.03 5.89 -0.63
C ALA A 141 3.37 6.50 -1.88
N GLN A 142 3.32 7.85 -1.96
CA GLN A 142 2.82 8.57 -3.14
C GLN A 142 3.66 8.29 -4.38
N ARG A 143 4.99 8.23 -4.25
CA ARG A 143 5.89 7.89 -5.36
C ARG A 143 5.65 6.46 -5.86
N MET A 144 5.49 5.50 -4.95
CA MET A 144 5.20 4.11 -5.26
C MET A 144 3.83 3.97 -5.93
N LEU A 145 2.79 4.64 -5.41
CA LEU A 145 1.48 4.70 -6.05
C LEU A 145 1.59 5.25 -7.47
N LYS A 146 2.24 6.40 -7.66
CA LYS A 146 2.45 6.98 -8.99
C LYS A 146 3.22 6.04 -9.92
N GLN A 147 4.25 5.36 -9.41
CA GLN A 147 5.01 4.39 -10.19
C GLN A 147 4.18 3.16 -10.57
N SER A 148 3.33 2.67 -9.67
CA SER A 148 2.43 1.53 -9.93
C SER A 148 1.36 1.86 -10.98
N GLN A 149 0.93 3.12 -11.03
CA GLN A 149 -0.03 3.62 -12.02
C GLN A 149 0.61 3.92 -13.37
N LYS A 150 1.94 4.17 -13.42
CA LYS A 150 2.67 4.42 -14.68
C LYS A 150 2.63 3.18 -15.56
N ARG A 151 2.09 3.35 -16.77
CA ARG A 151 1.98 2.29 -17.77
C ARG A 151 3.32 2.13 -18.49
N ASP A 152 3.94 0.94 -18.41
CA ASP A 152 5.05 0.61 -19.30
C ASP A 152 4.50 0.07 -20.64
N TYR A 153 4.29 0.96 -21.61
CA TYR A 153 3.75 0.62 -22.92
C TYR A 153 4.57 -0.45 -23.68
N TYR A 154 5.90 -0.46 -23.51
CA TYR A 154 6.75 -1.46 -24.14
C TYR A 154 6.56 -2.83 -23.51
N LYS A 155 6.45 -2.87 -22.17
CA LYS A 155 6.16 -4.10 -21.42
C LYS A 155 4.76 -4.64 -21.72
N ILE A 156 3.76 -3.76 -21.83
CA ILE A 156 2.37 -4.12 -22.19
C ILE A 156 2.33 -4.82 -23.55
N LEU A 157 3.02 -4.28 -24.56
CA LEU A 157 3.08 -4.91 -25.89
C LEU A 157 4.12 -6.04 -25.99
N GLY A 158 4.96 -6.24 -24.99
CA GLY A 158 6.02 -7.25 -25.00
C GLY A 158 7.09 -6.99 -26.07
N VAL A 159 7.36 -5.71 -26.37
CA VAL A 159 8.35 -5.30 -27.38
C VAL A 159 9.53 -4.57 -26.74
N LYS A 160 10.69 -4.58 -27.40
CA LYS A 160 11.87 -3.85 -26.93
C LYS A 160 11.68 -2.34 -27.09
N ARG A 161 12.36 -1.53 -26.28
CA ARG A 161 12.34 -0.05 -26.38
C ARG A 161 12.75 0.49 -27.76
N ASN A 162 13.61 -0.23 -28.47
CA ASN A 162 14.03 0.11 -29.83
C ASN A 162 13.14 -0.50 -30.94
N ALA A 163 11.97 -1.07 -30.60
CA ALA A 163 11.09 -1.72 -31.56
C ALA A 163 10.62 -0.74 -32.65
N ARG A 164 10.60 -1.24 -33.89
CA ARG A 164 10.10 -0.47 -35.03
C ARG A 164 8.58 -0.40 -35.00
N LYS A 165 8.02 0.63 -35.65
CA LYS A 165 6.56 0.83 -35.75
C LYS A 165 5.81 -0.42 -36.25
N GLN A 166 6.39 -1.15 -37.19
CA GLN A 166 5.81 -2.40 -37.71
C GLN A 166 5.75 -3.51 -36.66
N GLU A 167 6.77 -3.63 -35.80
CA GLU A 167 6.83 -4.63 -34.73
C GLU A 167 5.80 -4.31 -33.63
N ILE A 168 5.65 -3.02 -33.29
CA ILE A 168 4.63 -2.52 -32.37
C ILE A 168 3.23 -2.85 -32.88
N ILE A 169 2.94 -2.58 -34.16
CA ILE A 169 1.64 -2.89 -34.78
C ILE A 169 1.39 -4.41 -34.79
N LYS A 170 2.42 -5.21 -35.09
CA LYS A 170 2.31 -6.67 -35.09
C LYS A 170 1.99 -7.21 -33.69
N ALA A 171 2.68 -6.73 -32.67
CA ALA A 171 2.44 -7.09 -31.28
C ALA A 171 1.04 -6.68 -30.81
N TYR A 172 0.61 -5.46 -31.14
CA TYR A 172 -0.74 -4.97 -30.89
C TYR A 172 -1.80 -5.90 -31.50
N ARG A 173 -1.69 -6.25 -32.79
CA ARG A 173 -2.68 -7.13 -33.45
C ARG A 173 -2.80 -8.49 -32.76
N LYS A 174 -1.66 -9.07 -32.35
CA LYS A 174 -1.63 -10.35 -31.63
C LYS A 174 -2.34 -10.25 -30.29
N LEU A 175 -2.01 -9.23 -29.50
CA LEU A 175 -2.57 -9.05 -28.16
C LEU A 175 -4.03 -8.60 -28.18
N ALA A 176 -4.41 -7.73 -29.13
CA ALA A 176 -5.79 -7.30 -29.34
C ALA A 176 -6.70 -8.48 -29.72
N SER A 177 -6.22 -9.39 -30.57
CA SER A 177 -6.96 -10.61 -30.91
C SER A 177 -7.04 -11.59 -29.75
N GLN A 178 -6.07 -11.61 -28.83
CA GLN A 178 -6.06 -12.50 -27.67
C GLN A 178 -6.99 -11.99 -26.56
N TRP A 179 -6.91 -10.68 -26.26
CA TRP A 179 -7.62 -10.03 -25.16
C TRP A 179 -8.95 -9.38 -25.59
N HIS A 180 -9.47 -9.75 -26.76
CA HIS A 180 -10.80 -9.32 -27.17
C HIS A 180 -11.87 -9.89 -26.21
N PRO A 181 -12.79 -9.08 -25.66
CA PRO A 181 -13.81 -9.55 -24.71
C PRO A 181 -14.69 -10.70 -25.24
N ASP A 182 -14.89 -10.78 -26.56
CA ASP A 182 -15.62 -11.89 -27.21
C ASP A 182 -14.96 -13.27 -27.00
N ASN A 183 -13.67 -13.31 -26.66
CA ASN A 183 -12.97 -14.56 -26.38
C ASN A 183 -13.25 -15.10 -24.96
N PHE A 184 -13.92 -14.33 -24.10
CA PHE A 184 -14.14 -14.67 -22.69
C PHE A 184 -15.64 -14.82 -22.41
N GLN A 185 -15.99 -15.79 -21.57
CA GLN A 185 -17.39 -16.14 -21.32
C GLN A 185 -17.91 -15.55 -20.01
N SER A 186 -17.09 -15.54 -18.95
CA SER A 186 -17.49 -15.00 -17.65
C SER A 186 -17.38 -13.47 -17.62
N GLU A 187 -18.28 -12.83 -16.86
CA GLU A 187 -18.30 -11.38 -16.72
C GLU A 187 -17.02 -10.83 -16.06
N GLU A 188 -16.45 -11.57 -15.11
CA GLU A 188 -15.19 -11.20 -14.47
C GLU A 188 -14.00 -11.25 -15.43
N GLU A 189 -13.93 -12.29 -16.28
CA GLU A 189 -12.88 -12.41 -17.29
C GLU A 189 -13.04 -11.36 -18.40
N LYS A 190 -14.27 -11.06 -18.82
CA LYS A 190 -14.55 -9.97 -19.77
C LYS A 190 -14.07 -8.63 -19.26
N LYS A 191 -14.35 -8.30 -17.99
CA LYS A 191 -13.84 -7.07 -17.36
C LYS A 191 -12.31 -7.04 -17.28
N LYS A 192 -11.66 -8.17 -16.97
CA LYS A 192 -10.19 -8.28 -16.98
C LYS A 192 -9.61 -8.11 -18.39
N ALA A 193 -10.25 -8.70 -19.38
CA ALA A 193 -9.87 -8.61 -20.78
C ALA A 193 -10.03 -7.18 -21.32
N GLU A 194 -11.13 -6.52 -20.98
CA GLU A 194 -11.39 -5.12 -21.31
C GLU A 194 -10.30 -4.20 -20.76
N LYS A 195 -9.96 -4.31 -19.47
CA LYS A 195 -8.85 -3.53 -18.87
C LYS A 195 -7.54 -3.73 -19.64
N LYS A 196 -7.19 -4.98 -19.95
CA LYS A 196 -5.97 -5.28 -20.73
C LYS A 196 -6.04 -4.74 -22.16
N PHE A 197 -7.19 -4.83 -22.81
CA PHE A 197 -7.38 -4.32 -24.16
C PHE A 197 -7.20 -2.80 -24.21
N ILE A 198 -7.68 -2.07 -23.21
CA ILE A 198 -7.47 -0.63 -23.05
C ILE A 198 -5.98 -0.31 -22.95
N ASP A 199 -5.24 -1.04 -22.11
CA ASP A 199 -3.79 -0.85 -21.95
C ASP A 199 -3.03 -1.16 -23.26
N ILE A 200 -3.42 -2.23 -23.96
CA ILE A 200 -2.84 -2.63 -25.27
C ILE A 200 -3.10 -1.55 -26.33
N ALA A 201 -4.30 -0.98 -26.36
CA ALA A 201 -4.66 0.09 -27.29
C ALA A 201 -3.88 1.38 -26.99
N ALA A 202 -3.83 1.79 -25.72
CA ALA A 202 -3.05 2.94 -25.27
C ALA A 202 -1.55 2.79 -25.61
N ALA A 203 -0.98 1.60 -25.39
CA ALA A 203 0.40 1.31 -25.72
C ALA A 203 0.68 1.42 -27.23
N LYS A 204 -0.23 0.94 -28.08
CA LYS A 204 -0.10 1.11 -29.53
C LYS A 204 -0.15 2.59 -29.89
N GLU A 205 -1.07 3.36 -29.32
CA GLU A 205 -1.22 4.78 -29.63
C GLU A 205 0.07 5.56 -29.32
N VAL A 206 0.54 5.46 -28.08
CA VAL A 206 1.75 6.15 -27.62
C VAL A 206 2.98 5.74 -28.40
N LEU A 207 3.19 4.44 -28.66
CA LEU A 207 4.41 3.96 -29.30
C LEU A 207 4.42 4.09 -30.83
N THR A 208 3.26 4.33 -31.47
CA THR A 208 3.18 4.52 -32.93
C THR A 208 3.20 5.97 -33.39
N ASP A 209 2.86 6.90 -32.49
CA ASP A 209 3.05 8.34 -32.67
C ASP A 209 4.47 8.76 -32.26
N ALA A 210 5.15 9.50 -33.14
CA ALA A 210 6.56 9.83 -32.94
C ALA A 210 6.77 10.84 -31.80
N GLU A 211 5.81 11.75 -31.59
CA GLU A 211 5.90 12.77 -30.54
C GLU A 211 5.58 12.17 -29.17
N MET A 212 4.50 11.40 -29.08
CA MET A 212 4.11 10.70 -27.84
C MET A 212 5.17 9.70 -27.40
N ARG A 213 5.70 8.91 -28.33
CA ARG A 213 6.81 7.99 -28.02
C ARG A 213 8.03 8.73 -27.51
N ARG A 214 8.38 9.87 -28.10
CA ARG A 214 9.51 10.68 -27.64
C ARG A 214 9.30 11.21 -26.22
N LYS A 215 8.10 11.70 -25.89
CA LYS A 215 7.74 12.14 -24.52
C LYS A 215 7.86 10.99 -23.54
N PHE A 216 7.29 9.84 -23.89
CA PHE A 216 7.36 8.63 -23.07
C PHE A 216 8.80 8.15 -22.85
N ASP A 217 9.62 8.15 -23.91
CA ASP A 217 11.04 7.80 -23.83
C ASP A 217 11.86 8.82 -23.00
N ALA A 218 11.40 10.07 -22.91
CA ALA A 218 11.96 11.10 -22.04
C ALA A 218 11.50 11.00 -20.57
N GLY A 219 10.61 10.06 -20.24
CA GLY A 219 10.10 9.83 -18.88
C GLY A 219 8.79 10.54 -18.55
N GLU A 220 8.19 11.22 -19.52
CA GLU A 220 6.88 11.87 -19.43
C GLU A 220 5.82 10.97 -20.06
N ASP A 221 4.84 10.49 -19.28
CA ASP A 221 3.74 9.72 -19.85
C ASP A 221 2.76 10.66 -20.57
N PRO A 222 2.66 10.61 -21.92
CA PRO A 222 1.82 11.52 -22.68
C PRO A 222 0.32 11.36 -22.40
N LEU A 223 -0.09 10.26 -21.76
CA LEU A 223 -1.48 10.01 -21.36
C LEU A 223 -1.74 10.32 -19.88
N ASP A 224 -0.73 10.73 -19.10
CA ASP A 224 -0.89 11.13 -17.69
C ASP A 224 -1.52 12.53 -17.61
N ALA A 225 -2.64 12.64 -16.90
CA ALA A 225 -3.43 13.86 -16.77
C ALA A 225 -2.65 15.03 -16.12
N GLU A 226 -1.66 14.72 -15.29
CA GLU A 226 -0.86 15.72 -14.58
C GLU A 226 0.28 16.28 -15.43
N SER A 227 0.74 15.53 -16.43
CA SER A 227 1.79 15.95 -17.40
C SER A 227 1.30 17.00 -18.41
N GLN A 228 -0.01 17.27 -18.47
CA GLN A 228 -0.65 18.14 -19.47
C GLN A 228 -1.05 19.53 -18.96
N GLN A 229 -0.51 20.02 -17.84
CA GLN A 229 -0.74 21.40 -17.39
C GLN A 229 -0.18 22.49 -18.35
N GLY A 230 0.52 22.13 -19.43
CA GLY A 230 1.19 23.07 -20.34
C GLY A 230 0.72 23.10 -21.80
N GLY A 231 -0.29 22.34 -22.23
CA GLY A 231 -0.67 22.32 -23.64
C GLY A 231 -2.02 21.66 -23.90
N GLY A 232 -2.94 22.42 -24.51
CA GLY A 232 -4.30 22.01 -24.85
C GLY A 232 -4.39 20.88 -25.88
N ASN A 233 -4.06 19.66 -25.42
CA ASN A 233 -4.62 18.36 -25.78
C ASN A 233 -6.12 18.25 -26.16
N PRO A 234 -6.62 18.36 -27.41
CA PRO A 234 -8.07 18.25 -27.67
C PRO A 234 -8.64 16.86 -27.30
N PHE A 235 -7.77 15.87 -27.13
CA PHE A 235 -8.08 14.48 -26.83
C PHE A 235 -8.35 14.17 -25.35
N HIS A 236 -7.93 15.00 -24.38
CA HIS A 236 -8.25 14.76 -22.96
C HIS A 236 -9.72 14.99 -22.62
N ARG A 237 -10.45 15.82 -23.40
CA ARG A 237 -11.91 15.89 -23.30
C ARG A 237 -12.57 14.55 -23.61
N ASN A 238 -11.92 13.73 -24.42
CA ASN A 238 -12.41 12.43 -24.85
C ASN A 238 -11.92 11.27 -23.96
N TRP A 239 -10.83 11.46 -23.20
CA TRP A 239 -10.29 10.46 -22.27
C TRP A 239 -10.91 10.54 -20.86
N ASN A 240 -11.20 11.74 -20.34
CA ASN A 240 -11.90 11.89 -19.04
C ASN A 240 -13.42 11.60 -19.11
N THR A 241 -13.97 11.34 -20.30
CA THR A 241 -15.38 10.94 -20.53
C THR A 241 -15.51 9.40 -20.65
N TRP A 242 -14.50 8.64 -20.23
CA TRP A 242 -14.43 7.16 -20.30
C TRP A 242 -15.39 6.39 -19.38
N GLN A 243 -16.42 7.01 -18.83
CA GLN A 243 -17.62 6.25 -18.42
C GLN A 243 -18.52 5.88 -19.61
N GLY A 244 -18.19 6.34 -20.83
CA GLY A 244 -18.96 6.07 -22.06
C GLY A 244 -18.14 5.53 -23.24
N PHE A 245 -16.92 5.05 -23.04
CA PHE A 245 -16.20 4.36 -24.11
C PHE A 245 -16.78 2.94 -24.23
N ASN A 246 -17.65 2.73 -25.21
CA ASN A 246 -18.19 1.42 -25.54
C ASN A 246 -17.48 0.95 -26.83
N PRO A 247 -16.35 0.22 -26.75
CA PRO A 247 -15.62 -0.23 -27.94
C PRO A 247 -16.43 -1.20 -28.81
N PHE A 248 -17.58 -1.66 -28.28
CA PHE A 248 -18.49 -2.65 -28.86
C PHE A 248 -19.89 -2.07 -29.15
N GLY A 249 -20.11 -0.77 -28.95
CA GLY A 249 -21.42 -0.12 -29.10
C GLY A 249 -21.61 0.57 -30.45
N SER A 250 -22.55 0.08 -31.25
CA SER A 250 -23.11 0.82 -32.39
C SER A 250 -23.95 2.00 -31.88
N GLY A 251 -23.33 3.15 -31.62
CA GLY A 251 -24.06 4.34 -31.19
C GLY A 251 -23.20 5.61 -31.06
N GLY A 252 -23.14 6.41 -32.14
CA GLY A 252 -23.18 7.88 -32.07
C GLY A 252 -22.07 8.69 -31.36
N GLY A 253 -20.91 8.12 -31.02
CA GLY A 253 -19.74 8.89 -30.55
C GLY A 253 -18.77 9.27 -31.68
N PRO A 254 -17.88 10.27 -31.51
CA PRO A 254 -17.00 10.79 -32.57
C PRO A 254 -15.90 9.81 -33.03
N PHE A 255 -15.82 8.62 -32.43
CA PHE A 255 -14.93 7.54 -32.86
C PHE A 255 -15.75 6.27 -33.13
N THR A 256 -15.99 5.99 -34.42
CA THR A 256 -16.49 4.68 -34.88
C THR A 256 -15.31 3.85 -35.33
N PHE A 257 -14.95 2.80 -34.57
CA PHE A 257 -13.96 1.83 -35.02
C PHE A 257 -14.66 0.73 -35.85
N LYS A 258 -14.72 0.92 -37.17
CA LYS A 258 -15.13 -0.15 -38.10
C LYS A 258 -13.94 -1.03 -38.43
N PHE A 259 -13.92 -2.25 -37.88
CA PHE A 259 -12.99 -3.28 -38.32
C PHE A 259 -13.53 -3.96 -39.59
N HIS A 260 -12.86 -3.76 -40.73
CA HIS A 260 -13.03 -4.62 -41.90
C HIS A 260 -11.94 -5.68 -41.86
N PHE A 261 -12.34 -6.94 -41.75
CA PHE A 261 -11.50 -8.08 -42.06
C PHE A 261 -12.02 -8.67 -43.38
N SER A 262 -11.17 -8.67 -44.40
CA SER A 262 -11.37 -9.41 -45.65
C SER A 262 -10.95 -10.87 -45.46
#